data_AF-A0A965ZTJ4-F1
#
_entry.id   AF-A0A965ZTJ4-F1
#
_cell.length_a   1.000
_cell.length_b   1.000
_cell.length_c   1.000
_cell.angle_alpha   90.00
_cell.angle_beta   90.00
_cell.angle_gamma   90.00
#
_symmetry.space_group_name_H-M   'P 1'
#
loop_
_entity.id
_entity.type
_entity.pdbx_description
1 polymer ?
#
loop_
_entity_poly.entity_id
_entity_poly.type
_entity_poly.pdbx_seq_one_letter_code
_entity_poly.pdbx_strand_id
1 'polypeptide(L)'
;MHKHLIQSALVIKKQKSRGQTPFLELSTLMNRADLSNLKYAVRKLVKDGLLEKVTEGSKRKGTRYRATERGVEVTEAYAHLRREQLLPALADISG
;
A
#
# COMPACT_ATOMS: atom_id res chain seq x y z
N MET A 1 -6.69 -1.99 17.84
CA MET A 1 -5.35 -2.08 17.21
C MET A 1 -5.30 -2.75 15.83
N HIS A 2 -6.32 -3.49 15.36
CA HIS A 2 -6.27 -4.23 14.08
C HIS A 2 -6.92 -3.55 12.85
N LYS A 3 -7.71 -2.47 13.01
CA LYS A 3 -8.44 -1.83 11.89
C LYS A 3 -7.56 -1.10 10.86
N HIS A 4 -6.31 -0.74 11.19
CA HIS A 4 -5.47 0.09 10.30
C HIS A 4 -4.52 -0.70 9.39
N LEU A 5 -4.47 -2.03 9.49
CA LEU A 5 -3.62 -2.87 8.65
C LEU A 5 -4.30 -3.27 7.33
N ILE A 6 -5.64 -3.26 7.28
CA ILE A 6 -6.44 -3.76 6.15
C ILE A 6 -6.57 -2.73 5.01
N GLN A 7 -6.42 -1.43 5.28
CA GLN A 7 -6.52 -0.39 4.24
C GLN A 7 -5.24 -0.16 3.42
N SER A 8 -4.12 -0.78 3.77
CA SER A 8 -2.83 -0.50 3.10
C SER A 8 -2.59 -1.32 1.83
N ALA A 9 -3.46 -2.27 1.51
CA ALA A 9 -3.24 -3.24 0.44
C ALA A 9 -3.45 -2.71 -1.00
N LEU A 10 -3.86 -1.45 -1.21
CA LEU A 10 -4.15 -0.97 -2.57
C LEU A 10 -2.92 -0.38 -3.30
N VAL A 11 -1.86 -0.05 -2.59
CA VAL A 11 -0.69 0.64 -3.17
C VAL A 11 0.16 -0.27 -4.05
N ILE A 12 0.22 -1.57 -3.73
CA ILE A 12 1.30 -2.44 -4.25
C ILE A 12 0.93 -3.14 -5.57
N LYS A 13 -0.35 -3.38 -5.86
CA LYS A 13 -0.75 -3.93 -7.18
C LYS A 13 -0.39 -2.98 -8.33
N LYS A 14 -0.42 -1.67 -8.09
CA LYS A 14 -0.04 -0.63 -9.07
C LYS A 14 1.47 -0.43 -9.20
N GLN A 15 2.27 -0.97 -8.28
CA GLN A 15 3.73 -0.82 -8.25
C GLN A 15 4.46 -1.76 -9.23
N LYS A 16 3.91 -2.95 -9.52
CA LYS A 16 4.51 -3.91 -10.46
C LYS A 16 4.79 -3.31 -11.84
N SER A 17 4.05 -2.26 -12.25
CA SER A 17 4.27 -1.54 -13.51
C SER A 17 5.01 -0.19 -13.39
N ARG A 18 5.22 0.37 -12.18
CA ARG A 18 5.73 1.75 -11.99
C ARG A 18 7.10 1.86 -11.30
N GLY A 19 7.64 0.78 -10.73
CA GLY A 19 9.00 0.74 -10.17
C GLY A 19 9.18 1.49 -8.84
N GLN A 20 8.82 2.78 -8.73
CA GLN A 20 8.95 3.60 -7.52
C GLN A 20 7.90 4.73 -7.50
N THR A 21 7.37 5.07 -6.32
CA THR A 21 6.34 6.12 -6.17
C THR A 21 6.80 7.23 -5.21
N PRO A 22 6.67 8.51 -5.57
CA PRO A 22 6.88 9.64 -4.67
C PRO A 22 5.95 9.61 -3.46
N PHE A 23 6.41 10.10 -2.31
CA PHE A 23 5.61 10.15 -1.08
C PHE A 23 4.22 10.80 -1.26
N LEU A 24 4.12 11.92 -1.99
CA LEU A 24 2.85 12.61 -2.22
C LEU A 24 1.88 11.81 -3.10
N GLU A 25 2.37 11.01 -4.04
CA GLU A 25 1.51 10.16 -4.88
C GLU A 25 0.96 8.95 -4.08
N LEU A 26 1.65 8.53 -3.02
CA LEU A 26 1.13 7.51 -2.10
C LEU A 26 -0.15 7.96 -1.39
N SER A 27 -0.35 9.27 -1.16
CA SER A 27 -1.56 9.79 -0.50
C SER A 27 -2.81 9.44 -1.31
N THR A 28 -2.76 9.70 -2.62
CA THR A 28 -3.83 9.40 -3.57
C THR A 28 -4.04 7.90 -3.73
N LEU A 29 -2.96 7.11 -3.82
CA LEU A 29 -3.05 5.65 -3.96
C LEU A 29 -3.61 4.96 -2.72
N MET A 30 -3.32 5.49 -1.53
CA MET A 30 -3.84 4.98 -0.26
C MET A 30 -5.22 5.52 0.10
N ASN A 31 -5.77 6.43 -0.71
CA ASN A 31 -6.95 7.21 -0.38
C ASN A 31 -6.83 7.90 0.99
N ARG A 32 -5.65 8.49 1.27
CA ARG A 32 -5.35 9.20 2.52
C ARG A 32 -4.96 10.64 2.23
N ALA A 33 -5.89 11.57 2.48
CA ALA A 33 -5.64 13.00 2.34
C ALA A 33 -4.74 13.55 3.47
N ASP A 34 -4.76 12.93 4.65
CA ASP A 34 -3.97 13.37 5.80
C ASP A 34 -2.50 12.93 5.70
N LEU A 35 -1.61 13.92 5.58
CA LEU A 35 -0.17 13.69 5.40
C LEU A 35 0.51 13.09 6.63
N SER A 36 0.00 13.35 7.84
CA SER A 36 0.59 12.81 9.08
C SER A 36 0.33 11.31 9.21
N ASN A 37 -0.90 10.89 8.88
CA ASN A 37 -1.35 9.52 8.86
C ASN A 37 -0.68 8.74 7.73
N LEU A 38 -0.46 9.37 6.57
CA LEU A 38 0.33 8.80 5.49
C LEU A 38 1.79 8.57 5.92
N LYS A 39 2.43 9.57 6.55
CA LYS A 39 3.81 9.41 7.06
C LYS A 39 3.90 8.24 8.04
N TYR A 40 2.94 8.13 8.96
CA TYR A 40 2.91 7.03 9.93
C TYR A 40 2.77 5.67 9.24
N ALA A 41 1.81 5.52 8.33
CA ALA A 41 1.62 4.27 7.61
C ALA A 41 2.83 3.88 6.77
N VAL A 42 3.43 4.83 6.05
CA VAL A 42 4.64 4.56 5.26
C VAL A 42 5.80 4.14 6.17
N ARG A 43 6.01 4.81 7.32
CA ARG A 43 7.04 4.39 8.29
C ARG A 43 6.78 2.98 8.83
N LYS A 44 5.52 2.64 9.08
CA LYS A 44 5.15 1.31 9.54
C LYS A 44 5.42 0.25 8.48
N LEU A 45 5.00 0.48 7.23
CA LEU A 45 5.24 -0.44 6.13
C LEU A 45 6.73 -0.65 5.85
N VAL A 46 7.55 0.39 6.03
CA VAL A 46 9.02 0.27 5.96
C VAL A 46 9.56 -0.55 7.13
N LYS A 47 9.12 -0.26 8.37
CA LYS A 47 9.54 -1.01 9.56
C LYS A 47 9.17 -2.50 9.46
N ASP A 48 8.01 -2.80 8.89
CA ASP A 48 7.50 -4.16 8.71
C ASP A 48 8.08 -4.86 7.46
N GLY A 49 9.01 -4.21 6.73
CA GLY A 49 9.71 -4.78 5.58
C GLY A 49 8.86 -4.94 4.32
N LEU A 50 7.72 -4.24 4.23
CA LEU A 50 6.78 -4.31 3.09
C LEU A 50 7.04 -3.21 2.04
N LEU A 51 7.65 -2.10 2.47
CA LEU A 51 8.15 -1.05 1.60
C LEU A 51 9.63 -0.80 1.88
N GLU A 52 10.34 -0.30 0.90
CA GLU A 52 11.69 0.20 1.03
C GLU A 52 11.80 1.60 0.42
N LYS A 53 12.72 2.41 0.96
CA LYS A 53 13.09 3.69 0.36
C LYS A 53 14.07 3.42 -0.76
N VAL A 54 13.84 4.03 -1.91
CA VAL A 54 14.66 3.76 -3.11
C VAL A 54 15.48 4.96 -3.56
N THR A 55 15.23 6.14 -2.99
CA THR A 55 15.99 7.34 -3.30
C THR A 55 16.76 7.81 -2.09
N GLU A 56 18.07 7.56 -2.11
CA GLU A 56 19.07 8.25 -1.30
C GLU A 56 19.88 9.14 -2.25
N GLY A 57 19.37 10.34 -2.56
CA GLY A 57 20.07 11.26 -3.45
C GLY A 57 19.30 12.55 -3.73
N SER A 58 20.01 13.68 -3.57
CA SER A 58 19.57 15.07 -3.74
C SER A 58 18.23 15.42 -3.05
N LYS A 59 18.29 16.27 -2.01
CA LYS A 59 17.14 16.83 -1.27
C LYS A 59 16.01 17.38 -2.18
N ARG A 60 16.31 17.70 -3.46
CA ARG A 60 15.37 18.26 -4.43
C ARG A 60 14.39 17.26 -5.06
N LYS A 61 14.66 15.95 -5.09
CA LYS A 61 13.81 14.97 -5.81
C LYS A 61 12.75 14.26 -4.94
N GLY A 62 12.76 14.50 -3.63
CA GLY A 62 11.82 13.91 -2.68
C GLY A 62 12.02 12.40 -2.46
N THR A 63 11.54 11.87 -1.34
CA THR A 63 11.66 10.45 -1.02
C THR A 63 10.69 9.62 -1.85
N ARG A 64 11.20 8.56 -2.49
CA ARG A 64 10.39 7.57 -3.20
C ARG A 64 10.45 6.22 -2.49
N TYR A 65 9.37 5.47 -2.66
CA TYR A 65 9.19 4.16 -2.05
C TYR A 65 8.88 3.12 -3.12
N ARG A 66 9.31 1.89 -2.87
CA ARG A 66 8.98 0.70 -3.65
C ARG A 66 8.52 -0.42 -2.72
N ALA A 67 7.66 -1.29 -3.23
CA ALA A 67 7.30 -2.51 -2.52
C ALA A 67 8.44 -3.53 -2.55
N THR A 68 8.73 -4.14 -1.42
CA THR A 68 9.61 -5.31 -1.37
C THR A 68 8.90 -6.52 -1.98
N GLU A 69 9.64 -7.58 -2.30
CA GLU A 69 9.06 -8.86 -2.73
C GLU A 69 8.01 -9.35 -1.71
N ARG A 70 8.35 -9.28 -0.42
CA ARG A 70 7.42 -9.61 0.66
C ARG A 70 6.17 -8.72 0.66
N GLY A 71 6.34 -7.43 0.41
CA GLY A 71 5.22 -6.49 0.27
C GLY A 71 4.27 -6.86 -0.86
N VAL A 72 4.81 -7.33 -1.98
CA VAL A 72 4.02 -7.84 -3.12
C VAL A 72 3.26 -9.10 -2.74
N GLU A 73 3.92 -10.11 -2.18
CA GLU A 73 3.29 -11.37 -1.76
C GLU A 73 2.12 -11.15 -0.80
N VAL A 74 2.33 -10.37 0.26
CA VAL A 74 1.31 -10.11 1.29
C VAL A 74 0.11 -9.40 0.67
N THR A 75 0.36 -8.48 -0.27
CA THR A 75 -0.72 -7.75 -0.94
C THR A 75 -1.52 -8.63 -1.88
N GLU A 76 -0.86 -9.49 -2.65
CA GLU A 76 -1.54 -10.44 -3.54
C GLU A 76 -2.36 -11.45 -2.74
N ALA A 77 -1.82 -11.97 -1.63
CA ALA A 77 -2.54 -12.86 -0.72
C ALA A 77 -3.80 -12.18 -0.15
N TYR A 78 -3.68 -10.91 0.28
CA TYR A 78 -4.84 -10.15 0.74
C TYR A 78 -5.86 -9.90 -0.38
N ALA A 79 -5.42 -9.55 -1.59
CA ALA A 79 -6.31 -9.35 -2.73
C ALA A 79 -7.04 -10.64 -3.15
N HIS A 80 -6.39 -11.79 -2.99
CA HIS A 80 -7.00 -13.10 -3.17
C HIS A 80 -8.08 -13.35 -2.12
N LEU A 81 -7.74 -13.24 -0.83
CA LEU A 81 -8.66 -13.45 0.28
C LEU A 81 -9.91 -12.55 0.16
N ARG A 82 -9.70 -11.27 -0.18
CA ARG A 82 -10.79 -10.33 -0.37
C ARG A 82 -11.72 -10.77 -1.51
N ARG A 83 -11.20 -11.30 -2.62
CA ARG A 83 -12.05 -11.78 -3.72
C ARG A 83 -12.86 -13.00 -3.30
N GLU A 84 -12.23 -13.94 -2.61
CA GLU A 84 -12.91 -15.17 -2.16
C GLU A 84 -13.98 -14.92 -1.12
N GLN A 85 -13.80 -13.92 -0.24
CA GLN A 85 -14.74 -13.66 0.85
C GLN A 85 -15.79 -12.61 0.49
N LEU A 86 -15.38 -11.51 -0.17
CA LEU A 86 -16.24 -10.35 -0.36
C LEU A 86 -17.15 -10.50 -1.56
N LEU A 87 -16.71 -11.13 -2.65
CA LEU A 87 -17.56 -11.27 -3.84
C LEU A 87 -18.77 -12.17 -3.60
N PRO A 88 -18.64 -13.34 -2.93
CA PRO A 88 -19.81 -14.15 -2.59
C PRO A 88 -20.76 -13.42 -1.64
N ALA A 89 -20.23 -12.80 -0.57
CA ALA A 89 -21.05 -12.08 0.40
C ALA A 89 -21.81 -10.88 -0.20
N LEU A 90 -21.27 -10.25 -1.25
CA LEU A 90 -21.98 -9.18 -1.96
C LEU A 90 -23.05 -9.71 -2.91
N ALA A 91 -22.84 -10.90 -3.50
CA ALA A 91 -23.85 -11.54 -4.33
C ALA A 91 -25.12 -11.85 -3.52
N ASP A 92 -24.96 -12.32 -2.27
CA ASP A 92 -26.07 -12.62 -1.36
C ASP A 92 -26.87 -11.40 -0.92
N ILE A 93 -26.30 -10.18 -0.98
CA ILE A 93 -26.97 -8.93 -0.61
C ILE A 93 -27.71 -8.30 -1.80
N SER A 94 -27.34 -8.70 -3.02
CA SER A 94 -27.86 -8.10 -4.26
C SER A 94 -29.03 -8.88 -4.88
N GLY A 95 -29.40 -10.02 -4.29
CA GLY A 95 -30.57 -10.84 -4.65
C GLY A 95 -31.70 -10.69 -3.63
#